data_AF-A0A2K8JW87-F1
#
_entry.id   AF-A0A2K8JW87-F1
#
_cell.length_a   1.000
_cell.length_b   1.000
_cell.length_c   1.000
_cell.angle_alpha   90.00
_cell.angle_beta   90.00
_cell.angle_gamma   90.00
#
_symmetry.space_group_name_H-M   'P 1'
#
loop_
_entity.id
_entity.type
_entity.pdbx_description
1 polymer ?
#
loop_
_entity_poly.entity_id
_entity_poly.type
_entity_poly.pdbx_seq_one_letter_code
_entity_poly.pdbx_strand_id
1 'polypeptide(L)' 'MSPYSILFVVVIALCLLPESIVGVCWDTGCQLNAWAVRGCAQYGMRDVNMKSCSGGIIYTCCD' A
#
# COMPACT_ATOMS: atom_id res chain seq x y z
N MET A 1 -40.55 -11.32 -1.48
CA MET A 1 -39.18 -10.99 -1.96
C MET A 1 -38.30 -12.17 -1.60
N SER A 2 -37.64 -12.80 -2.57
CA SER A 2 -36.86 -14.02 -2.30
C SER A 2 -35.59 -13.66 -1.51
N PRO A 3 -35.22 -14.40 -0.44
CA PRO A 3 -34.01 -14.12 0.34
C PRO A 3 -32.74 -14.13 -0.53
N TYR A 4 -32.74 -14.93 -1.61
CA TYR A 4 -31.66 -14.98 -2.58
C TYR A 4 -31.47 -13.67 -3.35
N SER A 5 -32.55 -12.93 -3.62
CA SER A 5 -32.47 -11.65 -4.31
C SER A 5 -31.76 -10.60 -3.46
N ILE A 6 -32.00 -10.59 -2.14
CA ILE A 6 -31.32 -9.69 -1.21
C ILE A 6 -29.84 -10.05 -1.11
N LEU A 7 -29.53 -11.35 -0.99
CA LEU A 7 -28.15 -11.83 -0.93
C LEU A 7 -27.36 -11.44 -2.18
N PHE A 8 -27.94 -11.59 -3.37
CA PHE A 8 -27.29 -11.24 -4.64
C PHE A 8 -26.96 -9.74 -4.73
N VAL A 9 -27.87 -8.88 -4.28
CA VAL A 9 -27.65 -7.42 -4.24
C VAL A 9 -26.57 -7.05 -3.22
N VAL A 10 -26.53 -7.70 -2.05
CA VAL A 10 -25.49 -7.45 -1.04
C VAL A 10 -24.12 -7.89 -1.54
N VAL A 11 -24.01 -9.06 -2.20
CA VAL A 11 -22.74 -9.53 -2.77
C VAL A 11 -22.25 -8.59 -3.86
N ILE A 12 -23.11 -8.15 -4.78
CA ILE A 12 -22.73 -7.18 -5.81
C ILE A 12 -22.31 -5.86 -5.15
N ALA A 13 -23.07 -5.36 -4.18
CA ALA A 13 -22.71 -4.14 -3.47
C ALA A 13 -21.34 -4.27 -2.80
N LEU A 14 -21.06 -5.40 -2.14
CA LEU A 14 -19.78 -5.71 -1.49
C LEU A 14 -18.62 -5.83 -2.50
N CYS A 15 -18.83 -6.48 -3.64
CA CYS A 15 -17.85 -6.54 -4.74
C CYS A 15 -17.62 -5.17 -5.41
N LEU A 16 -18.61 -4.28 -5.36
CA LEU A 16 -18.50 -2.91 -5.86
C LEU A 16 -17.97 -1.93 -4.82
N LEU A 17 -17.75 -2.34 -3.55
CA LEU A 17 -16.92 -1.51 -2.68
C LEU A 17 -15.57 -1.42 -3.37
N PRO A 18 -15.10 -0.21 -3.64
CA PRO A 18 -13.83 -0.07 -4.32
C PRO A 18 -12.77 -0.71 -3.41
N GLU A 19 -12.03 -1.68 -3.94
CA GLU A 19 -10.81 -2.25 -3.34
C GLU A 19 -9.68 -1.20 -3.27
N SER A 20 -10.03 0.07 -3.03
CA SER A 20 -9.12 1.20 -2.99
C SER A 20 -8.98 1.76 -1.58
N ILE A 21 -9.26 0.96 -0.53
CA ILE A 21 -8.91 1.35 0.85
C ILE A 21 -7.39 1.30 1.08
N VAL A 22 -6.65 0.70 0.14
CA VAL A 22 -5.20 0.73 0.14
C VAL A 22 -4.77 2.07 -0.48
N GLY A 23 -4.11 2.91 0.30
CA GLY A 23 -3.42 4.08 -0.23
C GLY A 23 -2.43 3.66 -1.34
N VAL A 24 -1.99 4.62 -2.16
CA VAL A 24 -0.97 4.33 -3.18
C VAL A 24 0.32 3.93 -2.46
N CYS A 25 0.74 2.69 -2.66
CA CYS A 25 1.99 2.16 -2.12
C CYS A 25 2.99 1.87 -3.24
N TRP A 26 4.25 2.19 -3.02
CA TRP A 26 5.34 1.87 -3.95
C TRP A 26 6.66 1.67 -3.20
N ASP A 27 7.58 0.92 -3.81
CA ASP A 27 8.89 0.65 -3.24
C ASP A 27 9.94 1.63 -3.78
N THR A 28 10.81 2.14 -2.91
CA THR A 28 11.97 2.90 -3.33
C THR A 28 13.00 2.02 -4.03
N GLY A 29 13.97 2.64 -4.71
CA GLY A 29 15.23 1.97 -5.01
C GLY A 29 16.00 1.62 -3.72
N CYS A 30 17.08 0.84 -3.86
CA CYS A 30 17.99 0.55 -2.75
C CYS A 30 18.67 1.84 -2.28
N GLN A 31 18.27 2.35 -1.12
CA GLN A 31 18.86 3.56 -0.54
C GLN A 31 20.05 3.17 0.34
N LEU A 32 21.25 3.58 -0.05
CA LEU A 32 22.48 3.22 0.66
C LEU A 32 22.49 3.80 2.08
N ASN A 33 23.13 3.07 3.00
CA ASN A 33 23.25 3.51 4.39
C ASN A 33 24.00 4.84 4.56
N ALA A 34 24.81 5.22 3.58
CA ALA A 34 25.55 6.48 3.55
C ALA A 34 24.73 7.68 3.05
N TRP A 35 23.51 7.47 2.52
CA TRP A 35 22.68 8.58 2.05
C TRP A 35 22.17 9.41 3.22
N ALA A 36 22.26 10.74 3.10
CA ALA A 36 21.81 11.68 4.12
C ALA A 36 20.29 11.71 4.28
N VAL A 37 19.54 11.45 3.20
CA VAL A 37 18.08 11.42 3.18
C VAL A 37 17.63 10.03 2.77
N ARG A 38 16.82 9.39 3.62
CA ARG A 38 16.32 8.02 3.44
C ARG A 38 14.88 7.89 3.91
N GLY A 39 14.21 6.82 3.50
CA GLY A 39 12.83 6.53 3.84
C GLY A 39 11.82 7.37 3.07
N CYS A 40 10.56 7.25 3.47
CA CYS A 40 9.41 7.78 2.76
C CYS A 40 9.06 9.23 3.10
N ALA A 41 9.61 9.79 4.18
CA ALA A 41 9.30 11.14 4.65
C ALA A 41 9.60 12.24 3.61
N GLN A 42 10.64 12.05 2.80
CA GLN A 42 11.00 12.98 1.71
C GLN A 42 9.94 13.04 0.59
N TYR A 43 9.08 12.02 0.51
CA TYR A 43 7.97 11.94 -0.43
C TYR A 43 6.62 12.31 0.23
N GLY A 44 6.63 12.71 1.51
CA GLY A 44 5.41 12.95 2.28
C GLY A 44 4.65 11.67 2.66
N MET A 45 5.30 10.51 2.59
CA MET A 45 4.68 9.19 2.76
C MET A 45 5.22 8.48 4.00
N ARG A 46 4.54 7.39 4.39
CA ARG A 46 4.85 6.61 5.59
C ARG A 46 5.61 5.34 5.20
N ASP A 47 6.68 5.02 5.94
CA ASP A 47 7.37 3.74 5.80
C ASP A 47 6.46 2.62 6.37
N VAL A 48 5.98 1.70 5.52
CA VAL A 48 5.17 0.56 5.99
C VAL A 48 5.94 -0.75 6.05
N ASN A 49 7.04 -0.84 5.28
CA ASN A 49 7.89 -2.01 5.24
C ASN A 49 9.31 -1.63 4.78
N MET A 50 10.29 -2.46 5.15
CA MET A 50 11.69 -2.28 4.80
C MET A 50 12.30 -3.61 4.33
N LYS A 51 13.01 -3.57 3.21
CA LYS A 51 13.72 -4.73 2.66
C LYS A 51 15.21 -4.42 2.52
N SER A 52 16.05 -5.28 3.10
CA SER A 52 17.50 -5.16 2.97
C SER A 52 17.95 -5.36 1.52
N CYS A 53 18.90 -4.54 1.09
CA CYS A 53 19.59 -4.66 -0.19
C CYS A 53 21.10 -4.42 0.02
N SER A 54 21.93 -4.59 -1.01
CA SER A 54 23.39 -4.46 -0.87
C SER A 54 23.79 -3.07 -0.35
N GLY A 55 24.25 -2.98 0.90
CA GLY A 55 24.67 -1.74 1.52
C GLY A 55 23.56 -0.74 1.87
N GLY A 56 22.29 -1.16 1.84
CA GLY A 56 21.16 -0.23 2.00
C GLY A 56 19.83 -0.89 2.34
N ILE A 57 18.75 -0.09 2.22
CA ILE A 57 17.37 -0.49 2.48
C ILE A 57 16.47 0.03 1.36
N ILE A 58 15.56 -0.82 0.88
CA ILE A 58 14.40 -0.46 0.07
C ILE A 58 13.24 -0.21 1.03
N TYR A 59 12.58 0.93 0.92
CA TYR A 59 11.43 1.30 1.74
C TYR A 59 10.15 1.16 0.93
N THR A 60 9.14 0.53 1.50
CA THR A 60 7.78 0.56 0.95
C THR A 60 7.07 1.78 1.52
N CYS A 61 6.71 2.72 0.64
CA CYS A 61 6.09 3.99 0.95
C CYS A 61 4.60 3.96 0.61
N CYS A 62 3.74 4.22 1.58
CA CYS A 62 2.31 4.39 1.38
C CYS A 62 1.87 5.78 1.86
N ASP A 63 0.87 6.35 1.18
CA ASP A 63 0.16 7.55 1.66
C ASP A 63 -0.52 7.26 3.02
#